data_AF-A0A9E7ERB3-F1
#
_entry.id   AF-A0A9E7ERB3-F1
#
_cell.length_a   1.000
_cell.length_b   1.000
_cell.length_c   1.000
_cell.angle_alpha   90.00
_cell.angle_beta   90.00
_cell.angle_gamma   90.00
#
_symmetry.space_group_name_H-M   'P 1'
#
loop_
_entity.id
_entity.type
_entity.pdbx_description
1 polymer ?
#
loop_
_entity_poly.entity_id
_entity_poly.type
_entity_poly.pdbx_seq_one_letter_code
_entity_poly.pdbx_strand_id
1 'polypeptide(L)'
;MAAGLLIVWRQARNGVQHGRSARGLQESPADVGEVGAQERGSGEDDGVLHERVPQPHEDWGNPGGVKCAMETTPLANASRRVAIGTDWRLFAEQESVVRSMRLPVSLVRITALSELRKDAHTAVHTLRQGKLLTAEQQADPATYADCIHWCLPGLPDTWNEFLFARIASRPWRI
;
A
#
# COMPACT_ATOMS: atom_id res chain seq x y z
N MET A 1 -38.91 2.63 -29.85
CA MET A 1 -37.91 3.69 -30.08
C MET A 1 -36.63 3.29 -29.35
N ALA A 2 -35.65 2.74 -30.06
CA ALA A 2 -34.35 2.39 -29.52
C ALA A 2 -33.41 3.57 -29.78
N ALA A 3 -32.88 4.19 -28.74
CA ALA A 3 -31.83 5.20 -28.85
C ALA A 3 -30.49 4.49 -28.66
N GLY A 4 -29.81 4.20 -29.76
CA GLY A 4 -28.42 3.75 -29.76
C GLY A 4 -27.49 4.93 -29.50
N LEU A 5 -26.66 4.84 -28.46
CA LEU A 5 -25.58 5.79 -28.22
C LEU A 5 -24.41 5.46 -29.17
N LEU A 6 -24.12 6.39 -30.08
CA LEU A 6 -22.97 6.31 -30.98
C LEU A 6 -21.72 6.80 -30.23
N ILE A 7 -20.78 5.90 -29.92
CA ILE A 7 -19.48 6.27 -29.35
C ILE A 7 -18.56 6.67 -30.52
N VAL A 8 -18.19 7.94 -30.60
CA VAL A 8 -17.18 8.44 -31.54
C VAL A 8 -15.80 8.40 -30.87
N TRP A 9 -14.93 7.51 -31.33
CA TRP A 9 -13.50 7.53 -30.98
C TRP A 9 -12.77 8.57 -31.85
N ARG A 10 -12.16 9.58 -31.23
CA ARG A 10 -11.28 10.53 -31.92
C ARG A 10 -9.87 9.96 -31.94
N GLN A 11 -9.45 9.46 -33.10
CA GLN A 11 -8.09 9.01 -33.36
C GLN A 11 -7.14 10.23 -33.35
N ALA A 12 -6.25 10.33 -32.35
CA ALA A 12 -5.17 11.30 -32.36
C ALA A 12 -4.09 10.81 -33.36
N ARG A 13 -3.95 11.51 -34.50
CA ARG A 13 -2.84 11.30 -35.42
C ARG A 13 -1.64 12.15 -34.97
N ASN A 14 -0.49 11.50 -34.84
CA ASN A 14 0.82 12.11 -34.63
C ASN A 14 1.13 13.10 -35.76
N GLY A 15 1.44 14.35 -35.41
CA GLY A 15 1.90 15.38 -36.32
C GLY A 15 3.18 16.01 -35.80
N VAL A 16 4.30 15.66 -36.44
CA VAL A 16 5.60 16.32 -36.31
C VAL A 16 5.49 17.74 -36.89
N GLN A 17 5.93 18.76 -36.14
CA GLN A 17 6.26 20.07 -36.71
C GLN A 17 7.64 20.54 -36.23
N HIS A 18 8.46 20.90 -37.22
CA HIS A 18 9.75 21.56 -37.07
C HIS A 18 9.60 23.07 -36.91
N GLY A 19 10.35 23.62 -35.95
CA GLY A 19 11.07 24.89 -36.10
C GLY A 19 10.36 26.16 -35.63
N ARG A 20 10.87 26.75 -34.55
CA ARG A 20 11.52 28.08 -34.58
C ARG A 20 12.16 28.45 -33.23
N SER A 21 13.46 28.72 -33.33
CA SER A 21 14.33 29.61 -32.53
C SER A 21 13.71 30.34 -31.33
N ALA A 22 14.24 30.04 -30.14
CA ALA A 22 14.32 30.99 -29.03
C ALA A 22 15.70 30.88 -28.38
N ARG A 23 16.22 32.05 -28.01
CA ARG A 23 17.59 32.37 -27.64
C ARG A 23 18.08 31.61 -26.43
N GLY A 24 19.39 31.35 -26.41
CA GLY A 24 20.11 30.75 -25.31
C GLY A 24 19.94 31.53 -24.00
N LEU A 25 19.71 30.77 -22.94
CA LEU A 25 20.03 31.14 -21.57
C LEU A 25 21.08 30.13 -21.11
N GLN A 26 22.26 30.66 -20.84
CA GLN A 26 23.41 29.97 -20.29
C GLN A 26 23.08 29.56 -18.84
N GLU A 27 23.06 28.27 -18.53
CA GLU A 27 23.01 27.80 -17.14
C GLU A 27 24.41 27.98 -16.51
N SER A 28 24.46 28.71 -15.39
CA SER A 28 25.64 28.75 -14.51
C SER A 28 25.63 27.54 -13.59
N PRO A 29 26.79 26.95 -13.26
CA PRO A 29 26.86 25.77 -12.40
C PRO A 29 26.57 26.18 -10.95
N ALA A 30 25.46 25.68 -10.41
CA ALA A 30 25.18 25.75 -8.98
C ALA A 30 25.95 24.63 -8.25
N ASP A 31 26.53 25.02 -7.12
CA ASP A 31 27.38 24.27 -6.21
C ASP A 31 27.00 22.80 -5.97
N VAL A 32 28.03 21.96 -6.01
CA VAL A 32 28.04 20.65 -5.35
C VAL A 32 28.09 20.92 -3.84
N GLY A 33 26.92 21.01 -3.21
CA GLY A 33 26.79 21.02 -1.76
C GLY A 33 26.96 19.62 -1.20
N GLU A 34 27.97 19.44 -0.37
CA GLU A 34 28.16 18.27 0.50
C GLU A 34 26.87 17.98 1.28
N VAL A 35 26.32 16.76 1.17
CA VAL A 35 25.26 16.31 2.07
C VAL A 35 25.95 15.78 3.32
N GLY A 36 26.08 16.67 4.31
CA GLY A 36 26.61 16.37 5.62
C GLY A 36 25.81 15.27 6.33
N ALA A 37 26.53 14.48 7.14
CA ALA A 37 25.96 13.51 8.05
C ALA A 37 24.96 14.19 9.00
N GLN A 38 23.69 13.78 8.96
CA GLN A 38 22.68 14.25 9.91
C GLN A 38 23.00 13.67 11.29
N GLU A 39 23.35 14.56 12.21
CA GLU A 39 23.60 14.23 13.61
C GLU A 39 22.37 13.62 14.28
N ARG A 40 22.65 12.70 15.22
CA ARG A 40 21.69 12.15 16.18
C ARG A 40 21.14 13.29 17.03
N GLY A 41 19.98 13.83 16.64
CA GLY A 41 19.21 14.73 17.48
C GLY A 41 18.61 13.95 18.65
N SER A 42 19.22 14.08 19.82
CA SER A 42 18.55 13.86 21.10
C SER A 42 17.44 14.91 21.22
N GLY A 43 16.20 14.54 20.90
CA GLY A 43 15.05 15.42 21.01
C GLY A 43 14.80 15.80 22.47
N GLU A 44 14.78 17.11 22.71
CA GLU A 44 14.23 17.74 23.90
C GLU A 44 12.73 17.43 23.96
N ASP A 45 12.25 16.96 25.10
CA ASP A 45 10.87 16.50 25.30
C ASP A 45 9.94 17.72 25.45
N ASP A 46 9.50 18.27 24.32
CA ASP A 46 8.60 19.43 24.25
C ASP A 46 7.16 19.12 24.70
N GLY A 47 6.91 18.19 25.63
CA GLY A 47 5.63 18.03 26.35
C GLY A 47 4.33 17.88 25.53
N VAL A 48 4.42 17.82 24.21
CA VAL A 48 3.33 17.49 23.30
C VAL A 48 3.31 15.99 23.24
N LEU A 49 2.20 15.39 23.66
CA LEU A 49 1.90 14.00 23.38
C LEU A 49 1.76 13.84 21.86
N HIS A 50 2.90 13.72 21.17
CA HIS A 50 2.93 13.14 19.84
C HIS A 50 2.48 11.69 20.05
N GLU A 51 1.26 11.39 19.61
CA GLU A 51 0.79 10.02 19.44
C GLU A 51 1.94 9.25 18.78
N ARG A 52 2.58 8.31 19.49
CA ARG A 52 3.74 7.58 18.94
C ARG A 52 3.32 7.02 17.60
N VAL A 53 4.16 7.23 16.57
CA VAL A 53 3.97 6.55 15.29
C VAL A 53 3.85 5.06 15.60
N PRO A 54 2.71 4.41 15.33
CA PRO A 54 2.53 3.00 15.63
C PRO A 54 3.69 2.23 15.02
N GLN A 55 4.35 1.40 15.83
CA GLN A 55 5.42 0.53 15.40
C GLN A 55 4.85 -0.88 15.35
N PRO A 56 4.32 -1.35 14.19
CA PRO A 56 3.58 -2.60 14.16
C PRO A 56 4.40 -3.79 14.63
N HIS A 57 5.73 -3.73 14.45
CA HIS A 57 6.66 -4.75 14.95
C HIS A 57 6.64 -4.92 16.47
N GLU A 58 6.49 -3.84 17.22
CA GLU A 58 6.34 -3.90 18.68
C GLU A 58 4.99 -4.51 19.07
N ASP A 59 3.92 -4.14 18.38
CA ASP A 59 2.55 -4.57 18.69
C ASP A 59 2.38 -6.09 18.59
N TRP A 60 3.10 -6.73 17.66
CA TRP A 60 3.14 -8.19 17.54
C TRP A 60 4.32 -8.88 18.23
N GLY A 61 5.08 -8.15 19.06
CA GLY A 61 6.07 -8.73 19.97
C GLY A 61 7.47 -8.92 19.39
N ASN A 62 7.85 -8.13 18.38
CA ASN A 62 9.20 -8.09 17.81
C ASN A 62 9.85 -6.70 17.99
N PRO A 63 10.34 -6.35 19.19
CA PRO A 63 10.92 -5.03 19.46
C PRO A 63 12.26 -4.78 18.74
N GLY A 64 12.91 -5.83 18.22
CA GLY A 64 14.11 -5.71 17.38
C GLY A 64 13.82 -5.71 15.88
N GLY A 65 12.54 -5.76 15.50
CA GLY A 65 12.11 -5.73 14.10
C GLY A 65 12.20 -4.33 13.50
N VAL A 66 12.10 -4.25 12.18
CA VAL A 66 11.96 -2.99 11.45
C VAL A 66 10.72 -3.05 10.58
N LYS A 67 9.65 -2.37 11.02
CA LYS A 67 8.33 -2.40 10.36
C LYS A 67 7.92 -3.85 10.04
N CYS A 68 7.68 -4.20 8.78
CA CYS A 68 7.39 -5.58 8.34
C CYS A 68 8.60 -6.31 7.74
N ALA A 69 9.75 -5.64 7.56
CA ALA A 69 10.82 -6.12 6.70
C ALA A 69 11.59 -7.33 7.26
N MET A 70 11.54 -7.57 8.58
CA MET A 70 12.21 -8.69 9.24
C MET A 70 11.26 -9.85 9.54
N GLU A 71 10.03 -9.79 9.05
CA GLU A 71 9.00 -10.77 9.34
C GLU A 71 8.93 -11.81 8.22
N THR A 72 9.19 -13.07 8.56
CA THR A 72 9.21 -14.18 7.58
C THR A 72 8.16 -15.26 7.85
N THR A 73 7.40 -15.10 8.93
CA THR A 73 6.34 -16.02 9.33
C THR A 73 5.09 -15.25 9.73
N PRO A 74 3.89 -15.79 9.49
CA PRO A 74 2.65 -15.23 10.00
C PRO A 74 2.65 -15.17 11.53
N LEU A 75 1.72 -14.40 12.08
CA LEU A 75 1.42 -14.45 13.50
C LEU A 75 0.81 -15.80 13.87
N ALA A 76 1.52 -16.55 14.70
CA ALA A 76 1.09 -17.89 15.13
C ALA A 76 -0.15 -17.86 16.04
N ASN A 77 -0.35 -16.78 16.81
CA ASN A 77 -1.45 -16.69 17.77
C ASN A 77 -2.59 -15.81 17.22
N ALA A 78 -3.58 -16.45 16.59
CA ALA A 78 -4.79 -15.79 16.09
C ALA A 78 -5.76 -15.35 17.21
N SER A 79 -5.53 -15.72 18.47
CA SER A 79 -6.42 -15.40 19.59
C SER A 79 -6.22 -13.99 20.14
N ARG A 80 -5.09 -13.34 19.82
CA ARG A 80 -4.80 -11.96 20.22
C ARG A 80 -5.01 -11.02 19.04
N ARG A 81 -5.88 -10.02 19.20
CA ARG A 81 -5.93 -8.88 18.27
C ARG A 81 -4.63 -8.10 18.40
N VAL A 82 -4.01 -7.81 17.27
CA VAL A 82 -2.80 -6.98 17.21
C VAL A 82 -3.23 -5.58 16.76
N ALA A 83 -2.80 -4.56 17.51
CA ALA A 83 -3.18 -3.19 17.25
C ALA A 83 -2.29 -2.56 16.16
N ILE A 84 -2.34 -3.06 14.93
CA ILE A 84 -1.46 -2.59 13.84
C ILE A 84 -1.93 -1.30 13.14
N GLY A 85 -2.77 -0.50 13.82
CA GLY A 85 -3.33 0.74 13.28
C GLY A 85 -4.59 0.59 12.41
N THR A 86 -5.15 -0.62 12.28
CA THR A 86 -6.42 -0.83 11.58
C THR A 86 -7.58 -0.12 12.29
N ASP A 87 -8.28 0.78 11.59
CA ASP A 87 -9.48 1.43 12.12
C ASP A 87 -10.72 0.51 11.99
N TRP A 88 -10.94 -0.29 13.04
CA TRP A 88 -12.09 -1.17 13.13
C TRP A 88 -13.45 -0.45 13.19
N ARG A 89 -13.48 0.87 13.45
CA ARG A 89 -14.72 1.66 13.37
C ARG A 89 -15.18 1.77 11.93
N LEU A 90 -14.26 2.04 11.00
CA LEU A 90 -14.57 2.07 9.56
C LEU A 90 -15.01 0.71 9.04
N PHE A 91 -14.42 -0.37 9.55
CA PHE A 91 -14.89 -1.72 9.24
C PHE A 91 -16.34 -1.92 9.69
N ALA A 92 -16.69 -1.52 10.92
CA ALA A 92 -18.05 -1.63 11.44
C ALA A 92 -19.07 -0.80 10.63
N GLU A 93 -18.69 0.42 10.23
CA GLU A 93 -19.52 1.28 9.36
C GLU A 93 -19.74 0.64 7.99
N GLN A 94 -18.69 0.08 7.38
CA GLN A 94 -18.82 -0.66 6.12
C GLN A 94 -19.84 -1.80 6.25
N GLU A 95 -19.82 -2.55 7.35
CA GLU A 95 -20.81 -3.61 7.56
C GLU A 95 -22.23 -3.07 7.76
N SER A 96 -22.37 -1.95 8.48
CA SER A 96 -23.65 -1.29 8.70
C SER A 96 -24.27 -0.86 7.37
N VAL A 97 -23.49 -0.21 6.52
CA VAL A 97 -23.90 0.20 5.18
C VAL A 97 -24.32 -1.01 4.35
N VAL A 98 -23.49 -2.05 4.28
CA VAL A 98 -23.80 -3.27 3.49
C VAL A 98 -25.11 -3.93 3.97
N ARG A 99 -25.37 -3.97 5.28
CA ARG A 99 -26.62 -4.50 5.84
C ARG A 99 -27.86 -3.65 5.49
N SER A 100 -27.67 -2.35 5.27
CA SER A 100 -28.75 -1.42 4.91
C SER A 100 -29.09 -1.39 3.41
N MET A 101 -28.27 -2.02 2.57
CA MET A 101 -28.45 -1.97 1.11
C MET A 101 -29.67 -2.78 0.66
N ARG A 102 -30.46 -2.19 -0.26
CA ARG A 102 -31.57 -2.89 -0.93
C ARG A 102 -31.10 -4.00 -1.87
N LEU A 103 -29.95 -3.79 -2.51
CA LEU A 103 -29.32 -4.79 -3.36
C LEU A 103 -28.50 -5.76 -2.49
N PRO A 104 -28.61 -7.08 -2.70
CA PRO A 104 -27.89 -8.05 -1.89
C PRO A 104 -26.38 -7.98 -2.18
N VAL A 105 -25.64 -7.38 -1.25
CA VAL A 105 -24.17 -7.34 -1.28
C VAL A 105 -23.62 -8.30 -0.23
N SER A 106 -22.63 -9.10 -0.61
CA SER A 106 -21.91 -9.98 0.31
C SER A 106 -20.56 -9.38 0.62
N LEU A 107 -20.28 -9.12 1.89
CA LEU A 107 -18.97 -8.65 2.33
C LEU A 107 -18.00 -9.83 2.49
N VAL A 108 -16.81 -9.72 1.89
CA VAL A 108 -15.69 -10.63 2.14
C VAL A 108 -14.83 -10.05 3.25
N ARG A 109 -14.89 -10.67 4.44
CA ARG A 109 -14.21 -10.18 5.64
C ARG A 109 -12.73 -10.62 5.65
N ILE A 110 -11.88 -9.85 5.00
CA ILE A 110 -10.44 -10.15 4.90
C ILE A 110 -9.57 -9.50 5.98
N THR A 111 -10.09 -8.51 6.73
CA THR A 111 -9.26 -7.67 7.61
C THR A 111 -8.54 -8.48 8.70
N ALA A 112 -9.27 -9.20 9.56
CA ALA A 112 -8.68 -9.91 10.70
C ALA A 112 -7.64 -10.96 10.29
N LEU A 113 -7.89 -11.73 9.23
CA LEU A 113 -6.93 -12.72 8.76
C LEU A 113 -5.69 -12.07 8.12
N SER A 114 -5.86 -10.89 7.50
CA SER A 114 -4.78 -10.16 6.86
C SER A 114 -3.84 -9.53 7.88
N GLU A 115 -4.36 -9.10 9.04
CA GLU A 115 -3.52 -8.61 10.15
C GLU A 115 -2.54 -9.68 10.68
N LEU A 116 -2.84 -10.97 10.49
CA LEU A 116 -1.94 -12.06 10.88
C LEU A 116 -0.75 -12.24 9.93
N ARG A 117 -0.79 -11.61 8.75
CA ARG A 117 0.15 -11.87 7.64
C ARG A 117 1.26 -10.82 7.53
N LYS A 118 1.87 -10.49 8.66
CA LYS A 118 3.04 -9.57 8.73
C LYS A 118 4.20 -9.97 7.78
N ASP A 119 4.27 -11.24 7.40
CA ASP A 119 5.23 -11.85 6.49
C ASP A 119 4.97 -11.63 5.00
N ALA A 120 3.76 -11.23 4.61
CA ALA A 120 3.32 -11.29 3.21
C ALA A 120 3.52 -9.97 2.43
N HIS A 121 4.04 -8.93 3.08
CA HIS A 121 4.27 -7.63 2.45
C HIS A 121 5.44 -7.66 1.47
N THR A 122 5.47 -6.69 0.55
CA THR A 122 6.61 -6.51 -0.36
C THR A 122 7.87 -6.03 0.35
N ALA A 123 7.73 -5.35 1.50
CA ALA A 123 8.83 -4.77 2.26
C ALA A 123 9.73 -3.91 1.34
N VAL A 124 11.01 -4.26 1.20
CA VAL A 124 11.95 -3.55 0.32
C VAL A 124 12.04 -4.15 -1.09
N HIS A 125 11.29 -5.21 -1.38
CA HIS A 125 11.26 -5.88 -2.67
C HIS A 125 10.15 -5.30 -3.56
N THR A 126 10.14 -3.97 -3.70
CA THR A 126 9.09 -3.21 -4.38
C THR A 126 9.67 -2.14 -5.31
N LEU A 127 8.78 -1.44 -6.02
CA LEU A 127 9.10 -0.30 -6.86
C LEU A 127 8.89 1.01 -6.09
N ARG A 128 9.76 1.99 -6.33
CA ARG A 128 9.54 3.39 -5.96
C ARG A 128 9.71 4.26 -7.20
N GLN A 129 8.70 5.09 -7.48
CA GLN A 129 8.63 5.91 -8.70
C GLN A 129 8.87 5.09 -10.00
N GLY A 130 8.35 3.86 -10.05
CA GLY A 130 8.42 2.97 -11.21
C GLY A 130 9.75 2.24 -11.40
N LYS A 131 10.70 2.32 -10.46
CA LYS A 131 11.99 1.61 -10.51
C LYS A 131 12.18 0.73 -9.28
N LEU A 132 12.92 -0.36 -9.44
CA LEU A 132 13.32 -1.21 -8.32
C LEU A 132 14.23 -0.42 -7.38
N LEU A 133 14.08 -0.66 -6.08
CA LEU A 133 14.96 -0.10 -5.07
C LEU A 133 16.40 -0.62 -5.27
N THR A 134 17.37 0.27 -5.14
CA THR A 134 18.80 -0.10 -5.19
C THR A 134 19.20 -0.93 -3.98
N ALA A 135 20.38 -1.56 -4.01
CA ALA A 135 20.88 -2.34 -2.88
C ALA A 135 21.00 -1.48 -1.60
N GLU A 136 21.42 -0.23 -1.75
CA GLU A 136 21.56 0.73 -0.65
C GLU A 136 20.19 1.10 -0.07
N GLN A 137 19.17 1.26 -0.92
CA GLN A 137 17.81 1.53 -0.47
C GLN A 137 17.18 0.30 0.20
N GLN A 138 17.41 -0.90 -0.31
CA GLN A 138 16.94 -2.14 0.31
C GLN A 138 17.62 -2.40 1.67
N ALA A 139 18.84 -1.91 1.87
CA ALA A 139 19.55 -1.98 3.14
C ALA A 139 18.98 -1.04 4.22
N ASP A 140 18.09 -0.09 3.87
CA ASP A 140 17.38 0.78 4.81
C ASP A 140 15.85 0.54 4.79
N PRO A 141 15.38 -0.57 5.38
CA PRO A 141 13.95 -0.86 5.47
C PRO A 141 13.18 0.15 6.33
N ALA A 142 13.83 0.87 7.25
CA ALA A 142 13.16 1.88 8.07
C ALA A 142 12.60 3.00 7.18
N THR A 143 13.32 3.39 6.14
CA THR A 143 12.88 4.41 5.18
C THR A 143 12.09 3.82 4.01
N TYR A 144 12.52 2.66 3.50
CA TYR A 144 12.08 2.17 2.19
C TYR A 144 11.07 1.02 2.22
N ALA A 145 10.84 0.34 3.35
CA ALA A 145 9.91 -0.78 3.40
C ALA A 145 8.45 -0.33 3.17
N ASP A 146 7.80 -1.03 2.25
CA ASP A 146 6.37 -0.97 1.98
C ASP A 146 5.66 -2.09 2.76
N CYS A 147 4.90 -1.69 3.77
CA CYS A 147 4.09 -2.57 4.61
C CYS A 147 2.58 -2.42 4.33
N ILE A 148 2.23 -2.01 3.11
CA ILE A 148 0.84 -1.84 2.67
C ILE A 148 0.54 -2.81 1.54
N HIS A 149 1.49 -2.97 0.59
CA HIS A 149 1.34 -3.87 -0.54
C HIS A 149 1.81 -5.29 -0.22
N TRP A 150 1.37 -6.25 -1.04
CA TRP A 150 1.56 -7.68 -0.83
C TRP A 150 2.35 -8.30 -1.97
N CYS A 151 3.21 -9.28 -1.64
CA CYS A 151 3.83 -10.13 -2.65
C CYS A 151 2.78 -10.98 -3.38
N LEU A 152 3.09 -11.34 -4.64
CA LEU A 152 2.36 -12.33 -5.42
C LEU A 152 3.35 -13.42 -5.90
N PRO A 153 3.04 -14.72 -5.73
CA PRO A 153 1.88 -15.25 -5.01
C PRO A 153 1.91 -14.88 -3.52
N GLY A 154 0.75 -14.78 -2.87
CA GLY A 154 0.66 -14.31 -1.49
C GLY A 154 -0.74 -14.13 -0.94
N LEU A 155 -0.89 -13.26 0.06
CA LEU A 155 -2.16 -13.02 0.76
C LEU A 155 -3.35 -12.66 -0.17
N PRO A 156 -3.18 -11.85 -1.23
CA PRO A 156 -4.29 -11.57 -2.15
C PRO A 156 -4.88 -12.82 -2.83
N ASP A 157 -4.10 -13.91 -2.96
CA ASP A 157 -4.61 -15.17 -3.51
C ASP A 157 -5.67 -15.78 -2.59
N THR A 158 -5.47 -15.73 -1.26
CA THR A 158 -6.47 -16.16 -0.27
C THR A 158 -7.74 -15.30 -0.34
N TRP A 159 -7.62 -14.00 -0.64
CA TRP A 159 -8.80 -13.15 -0.84
C TRP A 159 -9.59 -13.59 -2.09
N ASN A 160 -8.87 -13.91 -3.16
CA ASN A 160 -9.45 -14.44 -4.39
C ASN A 160 -10.11 -15.80 -4.19
N GLU A 161 -9.57 -16.66 -3.33
CA GLU A 161 -10.20 -17.95 -2.96
C GLU A 161 -11.56 -17.73 -2.28
N PHE A 162 -11.68 -16.77 -1.35
CA PHE A 162 -12.99 -16.44 -0.76
C PHE A 162 -13.98 -15.92 -1.79
N LEU A 163 -13.53 -15.06 -2.70
CA LEU A 163 -14.38 -14.55 -3.77
C LEU A 163 -14.84 -15.68 -4.71
N PHE A 164 -13.91 -16.53 -5.12
CA PHE A 164 -14.18 -17.69 -5.96
C PHE A 164 -15.18 -18.64 -5.29
N ALA A 165 -14.99 -18.96 -4.02
CA ALA A 165 -15.93 -19.80 -3.26
C ALA A 165 -17.33 -19.20 -3.25
N ARG A 166 -17.48 -17.87 -3.12
CA ARG A 166 -18.80 -17.21 -3.18
C ARG A 166 -19.45 -17.32 -4.55
N ILE A 167 -18.68 -17.13 -5.63
CA ILE A 167 -19.18 -17.26 -6.99
C ILE A 167 -19.60 -18.71 -7.26
N ALA A 168 -18.73 -19.67 -6.95
CA ALA A 168 -18.96 -21.09 -7.17
C ALA A 168 -20.09 -21.67 -6.30
N SER A 169 -20.36 -21.09 -5.13
CA SER A 169 -21.46 -21.52 -4.25
C SER A 169 -22.86 -21.12 -4.74
N ARG A 170 -22.97 -20.23 -5.74
CA ARG A 170 -24.27 -19.83 -6.29
C ARG A 170 -24.65 -20.72 -7.46
N PRO A 171 -25.88 -21.27 -7.51
CA PRO A 171 -26.35 -21.98 -8.67
C PRO A 171 -26.28 -21.07 -9.90
N TRP A 172 -25.57 -21.51 -10.94
CA TRP A 172 -25.69 -20.90 -12.26
C TRP A 172 -27.13 -21.10 -12.73
N ARG A 173 -27.95 -20.04 -12.67
CA ARG A 173 -29.25 -20.04 -13.33
C ARG A 173 -29.00 -19.85 -14.81
N ILE A 174 -28.92 -20.97 -15.54
CA ILE A 174 -29.04 -21.03 -17.00
C ILE A 174 -30.52 -21.02 -17.34
#